data_AF-A0AB38HSL9-F1
#
_entry.id   AF-A0AB38HSL9-F1
#
_cell.length_a   1.000
_cell.length_b   1.000
_cell.length_c   1.000
_cell.angle_alpha   90.00
_cell.angle_beta   90.00
_cell.angle_gamma   90.00
#
_symmetry.space_group_name_H-M   'P 1'
#
loop_
_entity.id
_entity.type
_entity.pdbx_description
1 polymer ?
#
loop_
_entity_poly.entity_id
_entity_poly.type
_entity_poly.pdbx_seq_one_letter_code
_entity_poly.pdbx_strand_id
1 'polypeptide(L)'
;MKFSLSRMKKISDLVLLFSAFSCSYASETLADVPTHQALSLYGNAALTGLCRHLGINKQWVCELSDSPDIHLTFNAGTSLHITVRTPSCEGNSVLDGKWPGKLTIAPDQPKKVCNVKIVDEKEGGYLDRLNALPEIISKCEVSFQEAFLKNRLNAETANFYIGQCKRYPAPPKTSQDEDRSE
;
A
#
# COMPACT_ATOMS: atom_id res chain seq x y z
N MET A 1 -8.66 84.03 4.01
CA MET A 1 -8.36 83.86 2.57
C MET A 1 -7.58 82.56 2.37
N LYS A 2 -8.08 81.72 1.46
CA LYS A 2 -7.46 80.63 0.64
C LYS A 2 -6.25 79.81 1.12
N PHE A 3 -6.55 78.51 1.33
CA PHE A 3 -5.87 77.22 1.03
C PHE A 3 -4.39 77.13 0.62
N SER A 4 -3.71 76.10 1.17
CA SER A 4 -3.04 75.05 0.37
C SER A 4 -2.81 73.77 1.20
N LEU A 5 -3.11 72.59 0.62
CA LEU A 5 -2.82 71.25 1.17
C LEU A 5 -1.38 70.82 0.87
N SER A 6 -0.77 70.03 1.76
CA SER A 6 0.16 68.96 1.36
C SER A 6 0.26 67.85 2.43
N ARG A 7 0.61 66.65 1.96
CA ARG A 7 0.26 65.30 2.43
C ARG A 7 1.11 64.73 3.57
N MET A 8 0.41 64.00 4.45
CA MET A 8 0.68 62.68 5.06
C MET A 8 2.04 61.96 4.91
N LYS A 9 2.55 61.42 6.02
CA LYS A 9 2.67 59.96 6.36
C LYS A 9 3.49 59.81 7.67
N LYS A 10 2.90 59.30 8.75
CA LYS A 10 2.64 57.90 9.17
C LYS A 10 3.78 57.32 10.03
N ILE A 11 3.37 56.98 11.25
CA ILE A 11 4.12 56.49 12.40
C ILE A 11 4.67 55.09 12.10
N SER A 12 5.98 54.89 12.32
CA SER A 12 6.69 53.63 12.14
C SER A 12 6.48 52.68 13.31
N ASP A 13 6.07 51.46 12.95
CA ASP A 13 6.53 50.13 13.40
C ASP A 13 6.46 49.83 14.90
N LEU A 14 5.37 49.22 15.39
CA LEU A 14 4.93 47.82 15.18
C LEU A 14 5.89 46.79 15.79
N VAL A 15 5.52 46.38 17.00
CA VAL A 15 6.05 45.27 17.79
C VAL A 15 5.90 43.96 17.00
N LEU A 16 7.02 43.37 16.61
CA LEU A 16 7.09 42.00 16.08
C LEU A 16 6.98 41.01 17.24
N LEU A 17 5.76 40.63 17.59
CA LEU A 17 5.50 39.43 18.38
C LEU A 17 5.63 38.21 17.45
N PHE A 18 6.69 37.43 17.67
CA PHE A 18 6.89 36.12 17.07
C PHE A 18 5.81 35.14 17.57
N SER A 19 4.70 35.05 16.85
CA SER A 19 3.80 33.91 16.93
C SER A 19 4.47 32.74 16.19
N ALA A 20 5.22 31.94 16.96
CA ALA A 20 5.61 30.60 16.53
C ALA A 20 4.33 29.76 16.37
N PHE A 21 3.76 29.80 15.17
CA PHE A 21 2.86 28.75 14.70
C PHE A 21 3.71 27.49 14.54
N SER A 22 3.79 26.71 15.61
CA SER A 22 4.18 25.32 15.53
C SER A 22 3.11 24.60 14.72
N CYS A 23 3.23 24.65 13.39
CA CYS A 23 2.67 23.62 12.55
C CYS A 23 3.40 22.34 12.95
N SER A 24 2.87 21.65 13.95
CA SER A 24 3.06 20.22 14.07
C SER A 24 2.53 19.64 12.77
N TYR A 25 3.41 19.48 11.79
CA TYR A 25 3.19 18.52 10.72
C TYR A 25 3.11 17.19 11.45
N ALA A 26 1.89 16.79 11.80
CA ALA A 26 1.59 15.39 11.96
C ALA A 26 2.03 14.79 10.63
N SER A 27 3.17 14.11 10.61
CA SER A 27 3.53 13.25 9.51
C SER A 27 2.36 12.30 9.37
N GLU A 28 1.51 12.53 8.36
CA GLU A 28 0.57 11.52 7.91
C GLU A 28 1.42 10.29 7.70
N THR A 29 1.26 9.30 8.57
CA THR A 29 1.81 7.99 8.35
C THR A 29 1.15 7.52 7.07
N LEU A 30 1.88 7.62 5.95
CA LEU A 30 1.46 7.01 4.70
C LEU A 30 1.04 5.59 5.03
N ALA A 31 -0.12 5.16 4.55
CA ALA A 31 -0.52 3.78 4.69
C ALA A 31 0.60 2.86 4.23
N ASP A 32 0.98 1.94 5.10
CA ASP A 32 2.25 1.24 4.99
C ASP A 32 2.07 -0.21 5.44
N VAL A 33 1.58 -1.02 4.51
CA VAL A 33 1.73 -2.47 4.61
C VAL A 33 3.23 -2.77 4.47
N PRO A 34 3.89 -3.34 5.51
CA PRO A 34 5.32 -3.55 5.47
C PRO A 34 5.75 -4.34 4.24
N THR A 35 6.83 -3.93 3.58
CA THR A 35 7.28 -4.55 2.31
C THR A 35 7.43 -6.06 2.40
N HIS A 36 7.95 -6.59 3.51
CA HIS A 36 8.06 -8.04 3.72
C HIS A 36 6.69 -8.74 3.72
N GLN A 37 5.66 -8.12 4.30
CA GLN A 37 4.30 -8.67 4.34
C GLN A 37 3.62 -8.58 2.99
N ALA A 38 3.82 -7.50 2.24
CA ALA A 38 3.35 -7.38 0.88
C ALA A 38 3.99 -8.45 -0.04
N LEU A 39 5.29 -8.73 0.13
CA LEU A 39 5.97 -9.82 -0.57
C LEU A 39 5.41 -11.20 -0.17
N SER A 40 5.23 -11.47 1.13
CA SER A 40 4.63 -12.72 1.59
C SER A 40 3.19 -12.91 1.09
N LEU A 41 2.40 -11.83 1.05
CA LEU A 41 1.06 -11.82 0.46
C LEU A 41 1.12 -12.21 -1.02
N TYR A 42 2.02 -11.60 -1.81
CA TYR A 42 2.17 -11.91 -3.23
C TYR A 42 2.56 -13.35 -3.48
N GLY A 43 3.49 -13.88 -2.70
CA GLY A 43 3.93 -15.26 -2.84
C GLY A 43 2.81 -16.26 -2.54
N ASN A 44 2.04 -16.02 -1.47
CA ASN A 44 0.86 -16.85 -1.16
C ASN A 44 -0.26 -16.65 -2.20
N ALA A 45 -0.44 -15.44 -2.73
CA ALA A 45 -1.45 -15.17 -3.76
C ALA A 45 -1.10 -15.87 -5.07
N ALA A 46 0.18 -15.86 -5.49
CA ALA A 46 0.65 -16.60 -6.65
C ALA A 46 0.54 -18.11 -6.44
N LEU A 47 0.91 -18.61 -5.26
CA LEU A 47 0.82 -20.03 -4.92
C LEU A 47 -0.62 -20.56 -5.00
N THR A 48 -1.58 -19.80 -4.51
CA THR A 48 -3.00 -20.15 -4.50
C THR A 48 -3.71 -19.86 -5.83
N GLY A 49 -3.05 -19.14 -6.75
CA GLY A 49 -3.63 -18.71 -8.02
C GLY A 49 -4.58 -17.51 -7.89
N LEU A 50 -4.66 -16.86 -6.73
CA LEU A 50 -5.33 -15.57 -6.58
C LEU A 50 -4.62 -14.49 -7.41
N CYS A 51 -3.29 -14.54 -7.41
CA CYS A 51 -2.46 -13.79 -8.34
C CYS A 51 -2.30 -14.57 -9.64
N ARG A 52 -2.93 -14.10 -10.71
CA ARG A 52 -2.93 -14.76 -12.02
C ARG A 52 -1.62 -14.54 -12.77
N HIS A 53 -1.13 -13.32 -12.74
CA HIS A 53 0.13 -12.93 -13.33
C HIS A 53 0.91 -12.04 -12.38
N LEU A 54 2.22 -12.27 -12.33
CA LEU A 54 3.13 -11.53 -11.46
C LEU A 54 4.25 -10.90 -12.27
N GLY A 55 4.24 -9.57 -12.33
CA GLY A 55 5.15 -8.76 -13.14
C GLY A 55 6.36 -8.24 -12.35
N ILE A 56 7.55 -8.34 -12.95
CA ILE A 56 8.84 -7.96 -12.34
C ILE A 56 9.35 -6.58 -12.78
N ASN A 57 8.46 -5.67 -13.18
CA ASN A 57 8.85 -4.36 -13.73
C ASN A 57 9.11 -3.33 -12.60
N LYS A 58 9.20 -2.03 -12.96
CA LYS A 58 9.42 -0.93 -11.98
C LYS A 58 8.38 -0.95 -10.85
N GLN A 59 7.17 -1.42 -11.13
CA GLN A 59 6.13 -1.71 -10.16
C GLN A 59 5.88 -3.22 -10.13
N TRP A 60 5.73 -3.78 -8.92
CA TRP A 60 5.48 -5.20 -8.76
C TRP A 60 3.98 -5.42 -8.80
N VAL A 61 3.50 -5.93 -9.92
CA VAL A 61 2.07 -6.01 -10.23
C VAL A 61 1.62 -7.46 -10.08
N CYS A 62 0.55 -7.66 -9.35
CA CYS A 62 -0.15 -8.91 -9.21
C CYS A 62 -1.57 -8.78 -9.78
N GLU A 63 -1.85 -9.46 -10.89
CA GLU A 63 -3.15 -9.43 -11.55
C GLU A 63 -4.17 -10.28 -10.78
N LEU A 64 -5.27 -9.67 -10.35
CA LEU A 64 -6.35 -10.33 -9.62
C LEU A 64 -7.55 -10.69 -10.54
N SER A 65 -7.76 -9.92 -11.62
CA SER A 65 -8.85 -10.08 -12.58
C SER A 65 -8.55 -9.31 -13.88
N ASP A 66 -8.97 -9.85 -15.04
CA ASP A 66 -8.86 -9.21 -16.36
C ASP A 66 -10.09 -8.34 -16.73
N SER A 67 -11.26 -8.68 -16.19
CA SER A 67 -12.51 -7.99 -16.52
C SER A 67 -13.45 -7.97 -15.31
N PRO A 68 -13.51 -6.85 -14.57
CA PRO A 68 -12.69 -5.63 -14.74
C PRO A 68 -11.20 -5.91 -14.53
N ASP A 69 -10.33 -5.11 -15.18
CA ASP A 69 -8.87 -5.12 -14.99
C ASP A 69 -8.58 -4.61 -13.57
N ILE A 70 -8.13 -5.54 -12.70
CA ILE A 70 -7.87 -5.27 -11.29
C ILE A 70 -6.58 -5.89 -10.88
N HIS A 71 -5.65 -5.04 -10.47
CA HIS A 71 -4.32 -5.44 -10.06
C HIS A 71 -4.00 -4.91 -8.67
N LEU A 72 -3.25 -5.70 -7.91
CA LEU A 72 -2.53 -5.26 -6.74
C LEU A 72 -1.15 -4.78 -7.20
N THR A 73 -0.67 -3.66 -6.65
CA THR A 73 0.63 -3.08 -7.01
C THR A 73 1.36 -2.62 -5.76
N PHE A 74 2.65 -2.96 -5.65
CA PHE A 74 3.55 -2.35 -4.66
C PHE A 74 5.01 -2.38 -5.14
N ASN A 75 5.88 -1.66 -4.44
CA ASN A 75 7.32 -1.92 -4.40
C ASN A 75 7.89 -1.26 -3.12
N ALA A 76 9.22 -1.19 -2.99
CA ALA A 76 9.86 -0.56 -1.82
C ALA A 76 9.62 0.97 -1.70
N GLY A 77 9.15 1.64 -2.76
CA GLY A 77 8.86 3.08 -2.78
C GLY A 77 7.42 3.41 -3.17
N THR A 78 6.52 2.42 -3.18
CA THR A 78 5.11 2.58 -3.58
C THR A 78 4.29 1.66 -2.69
N SER A 79 3.45 2.27 -1.85
CA SER A 79 2.55 1.56 -0.94
C SER A 79 1.67 0.57 -1.69
N LEU A 80 1.35 -0.53 -1.02
CA LEU A 80 0.45 -1.56 -1.54
C LEU A 80 -0.92 -0.93 -1.86
N HIS A 81 -1.39 -1.07 -3.10
CA HIS A 81 -2.67 -0.52 -3.52
C HIS A 81 -3.36 -1.40 -4.55
N ILE A 82 -4.70 -1.32 -4.58
CA ILE A 82 -5.52 -1.96 -5.60
C ILE A 82 -5.85 -0.93 -6.66
N THR A 83 -5.49 -1.22 -7.90
CA THR A 83 -5.81 -0.43 -9.08
C THR A 83 -6.96 -1.10 -9.82
N VAL A 84 -7.92 -0.29 -10.29
CA VAL A 84 -8.99 -0.74 -11.17
C VAL A 84 -8.91 0.06 -12.45
N ARG A 85 -8.95 -0.64 -13.58
CA ARG A 85 -9.06 -0.05 -14.91
C ARG A 85 -10.28 -0.59 -15.63
N THR A 86 -10.96 0.33 -16.30
CA THR A 86 -12.03 0.07 -17.25
C THR A 86 -11.78 0.92 -18.49
N PRO A 87 -12.49 0.71 -19.60
CA PRO A 87 -12.31 1.54 -20.80
C PRO A 87 -12.50 3.05 -20.59
N SER A 88 -13.17 3.47 -19.52
CA SER A 88 -13.51 4.87 -19.25
C SER A 88 -13.01 5.40 -17.90
N CYS A 89 -12.33 4.58 -17.10
CA CYS A 89 -11.86 4.98 -15.77
C CYS A 89 -10.61 4.21 -15.36
N GLU A 90 -9.67 4.91 -14.74
CA GLU A 90 -8.58 4.33 -13.99
C GLU A 90 -8.51 5.02 -12.63
N GLY A 91 -8.31 4.24 -11.58
CA GLY A 91 -8.09 4.75 -10.24
C GLY A 91 -7.51 3.68 -9.33
N ASN A 92 -7.20 4.05 -8.11
CA ASN A 92 -6.68 3.13 -7.13
C ASN A 92 -7.18 3.44 -5.71
N SER A 93 -6.88 2.51 -4.80
CA SER A 93 -7.09 2.66 -3.37
C SER A 93 -5.90 2.04 -2.63
N VAL A 94 -5.22 2.84 -1.82
CA VAL A 94 -4.07 2.39 -1.03
C VAL A 94 -4.55 1.52 0.14
N LEU A 95 -3.82 0.44 0.40
CA LEU A 95 -4.04 -0.48 1.50
C LEU A 95 -3.15 -0.13 2.69
N ASP A 96 -3.65 -0.42 3.89
CA ASP A 96 -2.94 -0.26 5.16
C ASP A 96 -3.09 -1.52 6.02
N GLY A 97 -2.32 -1.60 7.11
CA GLY A 97 -2.38 -2.67 8.09
C GLY A 97 -1.33 -3.76 7.87
N LYS A 98 -1.64 -4.98 8.30
CA LYS A 98 -0.70 -6.10 8.33
C LYS A 98 -1.29 -7.41 7.80
N TRP A 99 -0.46 -8.19 7.10
CA TRP A 99 -0.78 -9.53 6.60
C TRP A 99 0.28 -10.56 7.09
N PRO A 100 -0.11 -11.80 7.48
CA PRO A 100 -1.48 -12.28 7.64
C PRO A 100 -2.14 -11.67 8.88
N GLY A 101 -3.30 -11.07 8.68
CA GLY A 101 -3.94 -10.21 9.66
C GLY A 101 -5.15 -9.57 9.01
N LYS A 102 -5.32 -8.26 9.18
CA LYS A 102 -6.37 -7.52 8.49
C LYS A 102 -5.76 -6.34 7.76
N LEU A 103 -5.78 -6.42 6.43
CA LEU A 103 -5.58 -5.29 5.56
C LEU A 103 -6.86 -4.45 5.54
N THR A 104 -6.70 -3.15 5.54
CA THR A 104 -7.79 -2.17 5.42
C THR A 104 -7.52 -1.22 4.27
N ILE A 105 -8.56 -0.50 3.82
CA ILE A 105 -8.35 0.68 3.00
C ILE A 105 -7.74 1.76 3.89
N ALA A 106 -6.70 2.42 3.40
CA ALA A 106 -6.06 3.52 4.09
C ALA A 106 -7.05 4.68 4.35
N PRO A 107 -6.79 5.53 5.37
CA PRO A 107 -7.57 6.75 5.57
C PRO A 107 -7.71 7.56 4.28
N ASP A 108 -8.91 8.11 4.07
CA ASP A 108 -9.25 8.97 2.92
C ASP A 108 -9.13 8.32 1.53
N GLN A 109 -8.93 7.01 1.44
CA GLN A 109 -8.91 6.27 0.18
C GLN A 109 -10.30 5.72 -0.19
N PRO A 110 -10.61 5.63 -1.49
CA PRO A 110 -11.92 5.20 -1.96
C PRO A 110 -12.15 3.69 -1.71
N LYS A 111 -13.29 3.33 -1.10
CA LYS A 111 -13.74 1.92 -0.99
C LYS A 111 -14.29 1.35 -2.30
N LYS A 112 -14.59 2.22 -3.27
CA LYS A 112 -15.11 1.91 -4.60
C LYS A 112 -14.31 2.70 -5.64
N VAL A 113 -13.72 2.03 -6.62
CA VAL A 113 -12.88 2.63 -7.65
C VAL A 113 -13.45 2.24 -9.01
N CYS A 114 -13.64 3.21 -9.91
CA CYS A 114 -14.21 2.95 -11.24
C CYS A 114 -15.51 2.14 -11.23
N ASN A 115 -16.38 2.44 -10.25
CA ASN A 115 -17.61 1.70 -9.97
C ASN A 115 -17.44 0.22 -9.56
N VAL A 116 -16.23 -0.25 -9.37
CA VAL A 116 -15.94 -1.56 -8.78
C VAL A 116 -15.72 -1.41 -7.28
N LYS A 117 -16.40 -2.26 -6.50
CA LYS A 117 -16.24 -2.28 -5.05
C LYS A 117 -14.94 -2.99 -4.69
N ILE A 118 -14.03 -2.27 -4.03
CA ILE A 118 -12.81 -2.84 -3.47
C ILE A 118 -13.12 -3.54 -2.15
N VAL A 119 -14.01 -2.93 -1.36
CA VAL A 119 -14.61 -3.49 -0.15
C VAL A 119 -16.10 -3.63 -0.36
N ASP A 120 -16.65 -4.80 -0.03
CA ASP A 120 -18.10 -5.01 0.00
C ASP A 120 -18.49 -5.79 1.26
N GLU A 121 -19.14 -5.09 2.19
CA GLU A 121 -19.56 -5.66 3.48
C GLU A 121 -20.65 -6.73 3.37
N LYS A 122 -21.31 -6.87 2.21
CA LYS A 122 -22.41 -7.81 1.97
C LYS A 122 -22.03 -8.98 1.07
N GLU A 123 -21.31 -8.69 -0.01
CA GLU A 123 -21.02 -9.68 -1.07
C GLU A 123 -19.53 -10.10 -1.10
N GLY A 124 -18.67 -9.44 -0.32
CA GLY A 124 -17.23 -9.62 -0.37
C GLY A 124 -16.59 -8.87 -1.55
N GLY A 125 -15.64 -7.99 -1.24
CA GLY A 125 -14.84 -7.26 -2.21
C GLY A 125 -13.49 -7.92 -2.51
N TYR A 126 -12.67 -7.24 -3.31
CA TYR A 126 -11.28 -7.67 -3.58
C TYR A 126 -10.41 -7.66 -2.33
N LEU A 127 -10.60 -6.69 -1.43
CA LEU A 127 -9.89 -6.66 -0.16
C LEU A 127 -10.26 -7.85 0.72
N ASP A 128 -11.54 -8.26 0.72
CA ASP A 128 -12.00 -9.41 1.51
C ASP A 128 -11.37 -10.71 1.01
N ARG A 129 -11.19 -10.86 -0.31
CA ARG A 129 -10.46 -11.98 -0.91
C ARG A 129 -8.98 -12.01 -0.50
N LEU A 130 -8.33 -10.85 -0.41
CA LEU A 130 -6.95 -10.74 0.06
C LEU A 130 -6.84 -11.08 1.56
N ASN A 131 -7.78 -10.62 2.38
CA ASN A 131 -7.83 -10.92 3.81
C ASN A 131 -8.21 -12.38 4.10
N ALA A 132 -8.99 -13.01 3.22
CA ALA A 132 -9.34 -14.43 3.30
C ALA A 132 -8.21 -15.34 2.81
N LEU A 133 -7.15 -14.80 2.20
CA LEU A 133 -6.01 -15.58 1.75
C LEU A 133 -5.21 -16.10 2.97
N PRO A 134 -5.14 -17.42 3.20
CA PRO A 134 -4.37 -17.95 4.31
C PRO A 134 -2.87 -17.79 4.04
N GLU A 135 -2.10 -17.58 5.11
CA GLU A 135 -0.65 -17.77 5.07
C GLU A 135 -0.35 -19.28 5.06
N ILE A 136 -0.31 -19.86 3.86
CA ILE A 136 0.06 -21.27 3.66
C ILE A 136 1.55 -21.44 3.96
N ILE A 137 2.36 -20.47 3.56
CA ILE A 137 3.80 -20.47 3.75
C ILE A 137 4.22 -19.12 4.33
N SER A 138 4.73 -19.17 5.56
CA SER A 138 5.18 -17.98 6.30
C SER A 138 6.54 -17.45 5.86
N LYS A 139 7.38 -18.32 5.27
CA LYS A 139 8.67 -17.90 4.70
C LYS A 139 8.45 -17.33 3.29
N CYS A 140 8.71 -16.03 3.15
CA CYS A 140 8.55 -15.27 1.91
C CYS A 140 9.16 -15.99 0.70
N GLU A 141 10.44 -16.37 0.77
CA GLU A 141 11.15 -17.03 -0.34
C GLU A 141 10.50 -18.35 -0.75
N VAL A 142 10.07 -19.13 0.25
CA VAL A 142 9.56 -20.48 0.03
C VAL A 142 8.22 -20.43 -0.69
N SER A 143 7.39 -19.43 -0.43
CA SER A 143 6.10 -19.28 -1.13
C SER A 143 6.27 -19.09 -2.64
N PHE A 144 7.27 -18.32 -3.07
CA PHE A 144 7.60 -18.14 -4.49
C PHE A 144 8.26 -19.39 -5.10
N GLN A 145 9.10 -20.09 -4.34
CA GLN A 145 9.67 -21.36 -4.78
C GLN A 145 8.57 -22.41 -5.03
N GLU A 146 7.62 -22.53 -4.11
CA GLU A 146 6.49 -23.45 -4.26
C GLU A 146 5.55 -23.05 -5.41
N ALA A 147 5.32 -21.75 -5.61
CA ALA A 147 4.55 -21.26 -6.74
C ALA A 147 5.22 -21.63 -8.08
N PHE A 148 6.55 -21.55 -8.17
CA PHE A 148 7.31 -22.05 -9.32
C PHE A 148 7.16 -23.57 -9.49
N LEU A 149 7.34 -24.36 -8.43
CA LEU A 149 7.21 -25.83 -8.49
C LEU A 149 5.80 -26.27 -8.92
N LYS A 150 4.78 -25.46 -8.65
CA LYS A 150 3.40 -25.67 -9.12
C LYS A 150 3.11 -25.07 -10.51
N ASN A 151 4.14 -24.62 -11.24
CA ASN A 151 4.03 -23.97 -12.55
C ASN A 151 3.12 -22.72 -12.56
N ARG A 152 3.00 -22.01 -11.43
CA ARG A 152 2.28 -20.73 -11.32
C ARG A 152 3.15 -19.54 -11.71
N LEU A 153 4.46 -19.68 -11.54
CA LEU A 153 5.45 -18.69 -11.93
C LEU A 153 6.47 -19.35 -12.84
N ASN A 154 7.08 -18.57 -13.73
CA ASN A 154 8.29 -18.99 -14.41
C ASN A 154 9.52 -18.80 -13.50
N ALA A 155 10.66 -19.36 -13.90
CA ALA A 155 11.89 -19.31 -13.10
C ALA A 155 12.42 -17.88 -12.89
N GLU A 156 12.31 -17.01 -13.90
CA GLU A 156 12.79 -15.62 -13.82
C GLU A 156 12.00 -14.83 -12.75
N THR A 157 10.67 -14.88 -12.82
CA THR A 157 9.78 -14.23 -11.87
C THR A 157 10.02 -14.76 -10.46
N ALA A 158 10.10 -16.09 -10.28
CA ALA A 158 10.34 -16.66 -8.96
C ALA A 158 11.69 -16.21 -8.36
N ASN A 159 12.77 -16.26 -9.16
CA ASN A 159 14.09 -15.81 -8.72
C ASN A 159 14.13 -14.33 -8.34
N PHE A 160 13.43 -13.48 -9.11
CA PHE A 160 13.32 -12.07 -8.81
C PHE A 160 12.70 -11.83 -7.43
N TYR A 161 11.54 -12.42 -7.15
CA TYR A 161 10.83 -12.21 -5.88
C TYR A 161 11.54 -12.87 -4.69
N ILE A 162 12.16 -14.03 -4.88
CA ILE A 162 13.06 -14.63 -3.87
C ILE A 162 14.20 -13.65 -3.53
N GLY A 163 14.76 -12.97 -4.53
CA GLY A 163 15.75 -11.91 -4.33
C GLY A 163 15.20 -10.73 -3.51
N GLN A 164 13.96 -10.30 -3.78
CA GLN A 164 13.32 -9.23 -3.00
C GLN A 164 13.04 -9.64 -1.55
N CYS A 165 12.58 -10.86 -1.30
CA CYS A 165 12.39 -11.39 0.06
C CYS A 165 13.69 -11.32 0.88
N LYS A 166 14.82 -11.71 0.28
CA LYS A 166 16.13 -11.64 0.94
C LYS A 166 16.58 -10.20 1.23
N ARG A 167 16.20 -9.25 0.36
CA ARG A 167 16.50 -7.83 0.52
C ARG A 167 15.65 -7.16 1.60
N TYR A 168 14.43 -7.63 1.78
CA TYR A 168 13.46 -7.11 2.76
C TYR A 168 13.01 -8.23 3.70
N PRO A 169 13.89 -8.73 4.59
CA PRO A 169 13.58 -9.82 5.49
C PRO A 169 12.52 -9.41 6.53
N ALA A 170 11.86 -10.40 7.13
CA ALA A 170 11.00 -10.16 8.28
C ALA A 170 11.80 -9.48 9.42
N PRO A 171 11.19 -8.57 10.18
CA PRO A 171 11.83 -7.97 11.35
C PRO A 171 12.21 -9.07 12.36
N PRO A 172 13.29 -8.88 13.13
CA PRO A 172 13.65 -9.81 14.19
C PRO A 172 12.48 -9.98 15.15
N LYS A 173 12.17 -11.23 15.54
CA LYS A 173 11.21 -11.49 16.61
C LYS A 173 11.73 -10.86 17.90
N THR A 174 10.88 -10.11 18.59
CA THR A 174 11.24 -9.58 19.91
C THR A 174 10.98 -10.64 20.98
N SER A 175 11.73 -10.63 22.08
CA SER A 175 11.62 -11.61 23.17
C SER A 175 10.24 -11.68 23.85
N GLN A 176 9.28 -10.83 23.47
CA GLN A 176 7.89 -10.88 23.92
C GLN A 176 7.01 -11.82 23.10
N ASP A 177 7.47 -12.28 21.93
CA ASP A 177 6.71 -13.16 21.04
C ASP A 177 6.91 -14.66 21.35
N GLU A 178 7.90 -15.01 22.19
CA GLU A 178 8.16 -16.41 22.59
C GLU A 178 7.26 -16.88 23.74
N ASP A 179 6.76 -15.97 24.58
CA ASP A 179 5.98 -16.31 25.80
C ASP A 179 4.47 -16.49 25.54
N ARG A 180 4.04 -16.42 24.28
CA ARG A 180 2.62 -16.48 23.89
C ARG A 180 2.24 -17.71 23.06
N SER A 181 3.15 -18.66 22.92
CA SER A 181 2.97 -19.86 22.08
C SER A 181 2.96 -21.18 22.88
N GLU A 182 2.79 -21.14 24.20
CA GLU A 182 2.54 -22.34 25.03
C GLU A 182 1.05 -22.61 25.29
#